data_AF-A0A9X2SUW7-F1
#
_entry.id   AF-A0A9X2SUW7-F1
#
_cell.length_a   1.000
_cell.length_b   1.000
_cell.length_c   1.000
_cell.angle_alpha   90.00
_cell.angle_beta   90.00
_cell.angle_gamma   90.00
#
_symmetry.space_group_name_H-M   'P 1'
#
loop_
_entity.id
_entity.type
_entity.pdbx_description
1 polymer ?
#
loop_
_entity_poly.entity_id
_entity_poly.type
_entity_poly.pdbx_seq_one_letter_code
_entity_poly.pdbx_strand_id
1 'polypeptide(L)' 'MNKFTIDIDETFKYYYRPLCLYVLHYVHDTDIAEDIVQDSFSILWEKLSISGAEIENVKAYLYTTARNRSLDYLKKEEI' A
#
# COMPACT_ATOMS: atom_id res chain seq x y z
N MET A 1 0.95 -28.76 7.01
CA MET A 1 0.35 -27.57 7.68
C MET A 1 0.34 -26.47 6.62
N ASN A 2 -0.78 -26.24 5.96
CA ASN A 2 -0.87 -25.26 4.86
C ASN A 2 -0.75 -23.85 5.48
N LYS A 3 0.41 -23.22 5.32
CA LYS A 3 0.61 -21.83 5.69
C LYS A 3 -0.18 -21.01 4.68
N PHE A 4 -1.29 -20.41 5.11
CA PHE A 4 -2.04 -19.43 4.34
C PHE A 4 -1.14 -18.20 4.15
N THR A 5 -0.26 -18.24 3.16
CA THR A 5 0.57 -17.11 2.77
C THR A 5 -0.33 -16.14 2.00
N ILE A 6 -0.29 -14.85 2.36
CA ILE A 6 -0.99 -13.79 1.62
C ILE A 6 -0.48 -13.80 0.17
N ASP A 7 -1.39 -13.98 -0.79
CA ASP A 7 -1.07 -13.87 -2.21
C ASP A 7 -1.06 -12.39 -2.59
N ILE A 8 0.12 -11.88 -2.95
CA ILE A 8 0.34 -10.48 -3.30
C ILE A 8 -0.39 -10.12 -4.59
N ASP A 9 -0.45 -11.01 -5.59
CA ASP A 9 -1.06 -10.72 -6.87
C ASP A 9 -2.59 -10.61 -6.74
N GLU A 10 -3.20 -11.51 -5.97
CA GLU A 10 -4.64 -11.43 -5.66
C GLU A 10 -4.96 -10.20 -4.81
N THR A 11 -4.11 -9.91 -3.82
CA THR A 11 -4.26 -8.71 -2.97
C THR A 11 -4.14 -7.43 -3.81
N PHE A 12 -3.19 -7.38 -4.75
CA PHE A 12 -3.00 -6.25 -5.66
C PHE A 12 -4.22 -6.03 -6.54
N LYS A 13 -4.69 -7.08 -7.23
CA LYS A 13 -5.89 -7.01 -8.08
C LYS A 13 -7.11 -6.51 -7.31
N TYR A 14 -7.26 -6.91 -6.04
CA TYR A 14 -8.40 -6.52 -5.22
C TYR A 14 -8.30 -5.08 -4.68
N TYR A 15 -7.13 -4.65 -4.19
CA TYR A 15 -6.99 -3.39 -3.47
C TYR A 15 -6.39 -2.24 -4.29
N TYR A 16 -5.75 -2.49 -5.43
CA TYR A 16 -5.04 -1.45 -6.19
C TYR A 16 -5.96 -0.27 -6.53
N ARG A 17 -7.07 -0.51 -7.24
CA ARG A 17 -7.99 0.57 -7.64
C ARG A 17 -8.63 1.28 -6.43
N PRO A 18 -9.18 0.58 -5.42
CA PRO A 18 -9.70 1.24 -4.22
C PRO A 18 -8.66 2.08 -3.47
N LEU A 19 -7.40 1.63 -3.41
CA LEU A 19 -6.32 2.39 -2.78
C LEU A 19 -5.92 3.59 -3.61
N CYS A 20 -5.86 3.49 -4.95
CA CYS A 20 -5.54 4.63 -5.81
C CYS A 20 -6.59 5.74 -5.63
N LEU A 21 -7.88 5.39 -5.62
CA LEU A 21 -8.95 6.36 -5.36
C LEU A 21 -8.85 6.97 -3.96
N TYR A 22 -8.50 6.17 -2.95
CA TYR A 22 -8.30 6.64 -1.60
C TYR A 22 -7.12 7.62 -1.49
N VAL A 23 -5.97 7.30 -2.10
CA VAL A 23 -4.78 8.14 -2.12
C VAL A 23 -5.00 9.41 -2.94
N LEU A 24 -5.74 9.33 -4.05
CA LEU A 24 -6.08 10.48 -4.89
C LEU A 24 -6.81 11.59 -4.11
N HIS A 25 -7.59 11.23 -3.06
CA HIS A 25 -8.22 12.22 -2.18
C HIS A 25 -7.22 13.02 -1.33
N TYR A 26 -5.98 12.55 -1.18
CA TYR A 26 -4.91 13.26 -0.48
C TYR A 26 -4.04 14.07 -1.45
N VAL A 27 -3.59 13.43 -2.54
CA VAL A 27 -2.53 13.99 -3.39
C VAL A 27 -3.06 14.72 -4.63
N HIS A 28 -4.34 14.53 -4.99
CA HIS A 28 -5.01 15.18 -6.13
C HIS A 28 -4.32 15.01 -7.50
N ASP A 29 -3.40 14.05 -7.60
CA ASP A 29 -2.66 13.68 -8.80
C ASP A 29 -2.76 12.16 -8.99
N THR A 30 -3.14 11.71 -10.18
CA THR A 30 -3.34 10.28 -10.46
C THR A 30 -2.03 9.53 -10.53
N ASP A 31 -0.99 10.11 -11.11
CA ASP A 31 0.29 9.44 -11.31
C ASP A 31 0.97 9.23 -9.94
N ILE A 32 0.94 10.27 -9.10
CA ILE A 32 1.43 10.18 -7.71
C ILE A 32 0.62 9.19 -6.89
N ALA A 33 -0.71 9.13 -7.09
CA ALA A 33 -1.55 8.17 -6.37
C ALA A 33 -1.20 6.73 -6.74
N GLU A 34 -0.99 6.44 -8.03
CA GLU A 34 -0.58 5.12 -8.49
C GLU A 34 0.80 4.73 -7.94
N ASP A 35 1.78 5.65 -7.96
CA ASP A 35 3.12 5.43 -7.42
C ASP A 35 3.10 5.11 -5.92
N ILE A 36 2.34 5.87 -5.12
CA ILE A 36 2.19 5.61 -3.68
C ILE A 36 1.59 4.24 -3.41
N VAL A 37 0.62 3.81 -4.22
CA VAL A 37 0.00 2.49 -4.05
C VAL A 37 0.98 1.39 -4.42
N GLN A 38 1.70 1.51 -5.53
CA GLN A 38 2.74 0.55 -5.92
C GLN A 38 3.83 0.42 -4.84
N ASP A 39 4.29 1.53 -4.27
CA ASP A 39 5.25 1.54 -3.16
C ASP A 39 4.66 0.90 -1.89
N SER A 40 3.37 1.14 -1.58
CA SER A 40 2.69 0.50 -0.45
C SER A 40 2.63 -1.03 -0.58
N PHE A 41 2.42 -1.54 -1.79
CA PHE A 41 2.48 -2.98 -2.08
C PHE A 41 3.90 -3.54 -2.04
N SER A 42 4.89 -2.76 -2.48
CA SER A 42 6.30 -3.13 -2.40
C SER A 42 6.72 -3.33 -0.94
N ILE A 43 6.34 -2.40 -0.06
CA ILE A 43 6.57 -2.50 1.39
C ILE A 43 5.87 -3.73 1.98
N LEU A 44 4.62 -4.01 1.58
CA LEU A 44 3.92 -5.22 2.01
C LEU A 44 4.67 -6.49 1.59
N TRP A 45 5.10 -6.57 0.33
CA TRP A 45 5.85 -7.71 -0.19
C TRP A 45 7.18 -7.90 0.54
N GLU A 46 7.93 -6.84 0.83
CA GLU A 46 9.18 -6.92 1.60
C GLU A 46 8.93 -7.46 3.01
N LYS A 47 7.86 -7.01 3.68
CA LYS A 47 7.51 -7.49 5.02
C LYS A 47 7.16 -8.98 5.03
N LEU A 48 6.39 -9.44 4.05
CA LEU A 48 5.97 -10.83 3.96
C LEU A 48 7.10 -11.75 3.50
N SER A 49 7.83 -11.36 2.44
CA SER A 49 8.78 -12.22 1.74
C SER A 49 10.19 -12.17 2.33
N ILE A 50 10.63 -11.00 2.81
CA ILE A 50 11.99 -10.81 3.32
C ILE A 50 12.01 -10.92 4.85
N SER A 51 11.11 -10.20 5.52
CA SER A 51 11.09 -10.19 7.00
C SER A 51 10.36 -11.40 7.60
N GLY A 52 9.57 -12.13 6.80
CA GLY A 52 8.74 -13.24 7.27
C GLY A 52 7.65 -12.80 8.26
N ALA A 53 7.23 -11.54 8.20
CA ALA A 53 6.26 -10.99 9.13
C ALA A 53 4.88 -11.60 8.89
N GLU A 54 4.15 -11.84 9.98
CA GLU A 54 2.74 -12.24 9.91
C GLU A 54 1.87 -10.98 10.00
N ILE A 55 1.07 -10.73 8.97
CA ILE A 55 0.16 -9.58 8.90
C ILE A 55 -1.26 -10.10 9.01
N GLU A 56 -1.88 -9.91 10.17
CA GLU A 56 -3.24 -10.38 10.44
C GLU A 56 -4.30 -9.67 9.60
N ASN A 57 -4.12 -8.37 9.33
CA ASN A 57 -5.08 -7.56 8.58
C ASN A 57 -4.40 -6.75 7.47
N VAL A 58 -4.30 -7.37 6.29
CA VAL A 58 -3.69 -6.79 5.10
C VAL A 58 -4.38 -5.50 4.65
N LYS A 59 -5.71 -5.44 4.77
CA LYS A 59 -6.48 -4.23 4.41
C LYS A 59 -6.05 -3.06 5.30
N ALA A 60 -6.14 -3.22 6.61
CA ALA A 60 -5.77 -2.16 7.56
C ALA A 60 -4.31 -1.73 7.38
N TYR A 61 -3.42 -2.69 7.14
CA TYR A 61 -2.02 -2.43 6.85
C TYR A 61 -1.85 -1.56 5.59
N LEU A 62 -2.40 -1.98 4.45
CA LEU A 62 -2.26 -1.26 3.17
C LEU A 62 -2.82 0.16 3.24
N TYR A 63 -4.02 0.35 3.80
CA TYR A 63 -4.61 1.70 3.93
C TYR A 63 -3.82 2.61 4.86
N THR A 64 -3.24 2.07 5.93
CA THR A 64 -2.37 2.83 6.84
C THR A 64 -1.08 3.25 6.15
N THR A 65 -0.42 2.31 5.46
CA THR A 65 0.81 2.56 4.70
C THR A 65 0.57 3.62 3.62
N ALA A 66 -0.46 3.44 2.79
CA ALA A 66 -0.81 4.37 1.72
C ALA A 66 -1.12 5.78 2.25
N ARG A 67 -1.86 5.88 3.36
CA ARG A 67 -2.12 7.17 4.03
C ARG A 67 -0.82 7.83 4.49
N ASN A 68 0.05 7.09 5.16
CA ASN A 68 1.31 7.64 5.68
C ASN A 68 2.20 8.15 4.54
N ARG A 69 2.32 7.38 3.45
CA ARG A 69 3.04 7.79 2.25
C ARG A 69 2.46 9.03 1.59
N SER A 70 1.12 9.14 1.53
CA SER A 70 0.45 10.34 1.03
C SER A 70 0.80 11.57 1.86
N LEU A 71 0.75 11.45 3.19
CA LEU A 71 1.11 12.56 4.09
C LEU A 71 2.59 12.93 3.98
N ASP A 72 3.48 11.95 3.80
CA ASP A 72 4.91 12.21 3.65
C ASP A 72 5.25 12.84 2.30
N TYR A 73 4.50 12.52 1.23
CA TYR A 73 4.58 13.23 -0.04
C TYR A 73 4.18 14.70 0.13
N LEU A 74 3.00 14.97 0.71
CA LEU A 74 2.50 16.33 0.91
C LEU A 74 3.45 17.20 1.75
N LYS A 75 4.05 16.64 2.80
CA LYS A 75 5.07 17.35 3.60
C LYS A 75 6.31 17.74 2.79
N LYS A 76 6.67 16.98 1.76
CA LYS A 76 7.84 17.29 0.91
C LYS A 76 7.52 18.38 -0.11
N GLU A 77 6.28 18.43 -0.60
CA GLU A 77 5.83 19.47 -1.52
C GLU A 77 5.65 20.85 -0.84
N GLU A 78 5.46 20.88 0.48
CA GLU A 78 5.38 22.12 1.26
C GLU A 78 6.75 22.80 1.51
N ILE A 79 7.87 22.16 1.13
CA ILE A 79 9.25 22.62 1.34
C ILE A 79 9.85 23.14 0.04
#